data_AF-A0A916XV98-F1
#
_entry.id   AF-A0A916XV98-F1
#
_cell.length_a   1.000
_cell.length_b   1.000
_cell.length_c   1.000
_cell.angle_alpha   90.00
_cell.angle_beta   90.00
_cell.angle_gamma   90.00
#
_symmetry.space_group_name_H-M   'P 1'
#
loop_
_entity.id
_entity.type
_entity.pdbx_description
1 polymer ?
#
loop_
_entity_poly.entity_id
_entity_poly.type
_entity_poly.pdbx_seq_one_letter_code
_entity_poly.pdbx_strand_id
1 'polypeptide(L)'
;MYHKVAPDTPTMWWVSSDAFDRQMADLQAYDVVPLSEYDPSNRRHACITFDGIYENVYQYAFPILKKWGYPFELFVIGDHIGGDNAFDTVEPLTPFCTLEQLLEMAEGGARIQWHTRSHQRLKNASDETLDDELLVPPGLREMFSAPHFDWFAYPHGDHDDRAVERVKEHYVGALSCIAGSDGDRYQLNRITVEESTKLSSSSVTVIIANYNYGPFMPEAVASVLAQTRQPDEIIILDDCSSDGSQKIARRYADKARVVLNEKNLGIVENFRKGVSLANSDYIVFLGADNRMRPDYIERCKAILDANPEAGVVYTDMLIFGERAAALAETVGAELIGDSKAERWPLYAWRFPDPTPEAVAGLAIRNFIHGSSMYRRCAYDQVGGYRASELPEDHHLFHRMVVAGWKPMRCAHTVLQYRQHSYKQANSVLSLQNEVSYWRTQFYSNAEKLAAFEREAEERALNGDVMDAEFKRLVQAVSKVQLIVSSQMLDVQRYAAEFDLPLDDVDQVVWHYLLCGEPQGIAPSEKFDPAYYSTTYRDVASAGLSPLLHYLTWGRFEGRLARPAAPDVALPQGGPAALG
;
A
#
# COMPACT_ATOMS: atom_id res chain seq x y z
N MET A 1 -13.22 23.60 14.59
CA MET A 1 -13.19 24.82 15.41
C MET A 1 -11.87 24.88 16.13
N TYR A 2 -11.07 25.89 15.80
CA TYR A 2 -9.81 26.23 16.45
C TYR A 2 -10.01 27.44 17.36
N HIS A 3 -9.08 27.68 18.28
CA HIS A 3 -9.06 28.92 19.08
C HIS A 3 -7.71 29.62 18.93
N LYS A 4 -6.64 28.93 19.29
CA LYS A 4 -5.28 29.49 19.35
C LYS A 4 -4.30 28.57 18.62
N VAL A 5 -3.38 29.17 17.88
CA VAL A 5 -2.26 28.46 17.23
C VAL A 5 -0.97 29.15 17.61
N ALA A 6 -0.01 28.42 18.17
CA ALA A 6 1.27 28.98 18.60
C ALA A 6 2.36 27.89 18.65
N PRO A 7 3.64 28.21 18.85
CA PRO A 7 4.67 27.18 19.05
C PRO A 7 4.46 26.34 20.32
N ASP A 8 3.98 26.97 21.41
CA ASP A 8 3.72 26.32 22.70
C ASP A 8 2.22 26.09 22.93
N THR A 9 1.86 24.96 23.56
CA THR A 9 0.47 24.55 23.80
C THR A 9 0.15 24.39 25.30
N PRO A 10 -0.06 25.50 26.03
CA PRO A 10 -0.24 25.48 27.49
C PRO A 10 -1.54 24.81 27.94
N THR A 11 -2.57 24.80 27.11
CA THR A 11 -3.88 24.18 27.40
C THR A 11 -4.44 23.50 26.16
N MET A 12 -5.52 22.72 26.32
CA MET A 12 -6.16 21.99 25.22
C MET A 12 -6.73 22.88 24.10
N TRP A 13 -6.93 24.18 24.36
CA TRP A 13 -7.45 25.14 23.39
C TRP A 13 -6.37 25.71 22.45
N TRP A 14 -5.13 25.28 22.63
CA TRP A 14 -3.98 25.68 21.83
C TRP A 14 -3.55 24.49 20.97
N VAL A 15 -3.27 24.78 19.70
CA VAL A 15 -2.68 23.82 18.76
C VAL A 15 -1.32 24.35 18.33
N SER A 16 -0.32 23.47 18.27
CA SER A 16 1.01 23.83 17.83
C SER A 16 0.98 24.23 16.35
N SER A 17 1.83 25.16 15.94
CA SER A 17 1.93 25.54 14.51
C SER A 17 2.21 24.33 13.61
N ASP A 18 2.99 23.36 14.10
CA ASP A 18 3.30 22.11 13.39
C ASP A 18 2.08 21.19 13.29
N ALA A 19 1.33 21.00 14.38
CA ALA A 19 0.11 20.22 14.37
C ALA A 19 -0.96 20.86 13.47
N PHE A 20 -1.06 22.19 13.48
CA PHE A 20 -1.97 22.93 12.63
C PHE A 20 -1.63 22.76 11.14
N ASP A 21 -0.36 22.92 10.74
CA ASP A 21 0.07 22.69 9.34
C ASP A 21 -0.21 21.25 8.88
N ARG A 22 0.05 20.25 9.74
CA ARG A 22 -0.29 18.85 9.48
C ARG A 22 -1.81 18.65 9.31
N GLN A 23 -2.63 19.29 10.12
CA GLN A 23 -4.09 19.20 10.03
C GLN A 23 -4.61 19.86 8.75
N MET A 24 -3.99 20.93 8.26
CA MET A 24 -4.31 21.47 6.95
C MET A 24 -3.97 20.46 5.84
N ALA A 25 -2.84 19.76 5.94
CA ALA A 25 -2.51 18.69 5.01
C ALA A 25 -3.54 17.54 5.04
N ASP A 26 -4.03 17.17 6.22
CA ASP A 26 -5.10 16.15 6.38
C ASP A 26 -6.38 16.54 5.61
N LEU A 27 -6.65 17.84 5.45
CA LEU A 27 -7.83 18.36 4.74
C LEU A 27 -7.71 18.35 3.22
N GLN A 28 -6.57 17.97 2.63
CA GLN A 28 -6.43 17.88 1.16
C GLN A 28 -7.41 16.90 0.51
N ALA A 29 -7.89 15.91 1.27
CA ALA A 29 -8.93 14.98 0.84
C ALA A 29 -10.35 15.54 0.99
N TYR A 30 -10.52 16.82 1.33
CA TYR A 30 -11.80 17.50 1.49
C TYR A 30 -11.88 18.71 0.57
N ASP A 31 -13.11 19.10 0.22
CA ASP A 31 -13.41 20.36 -0.42
C ASP A 31 -13.51 21.40 0.70
N VAL A 32 -12.42 22.13 0.96
CA VAL A 32 -12.40 23.16 2.00
C VAL A 32 -13.11 24.40 1.47
N VAL A 33 -14.30 24.68 2.00
CA VAL A 33 -15.22 25.71 1.50
C VAL A 33 -15.55 26.74 2.58
N PRO A 34 -15.85 28.00 2.20
CA PRO A 34 -16.39 28.98 3.15
C PRO A 34 -17.79 28.56 3.63
N LEU A 35 -18.25 29.11 4.76
CA LEU A 35 -19.56 28.73 5.32
C LEU A 35 -20.72 29.03 4.36
N SER A 36 -20.61 30.07 3.54
CA SER A 36 -21.60 30.41 2.51
C SER A 36 -21.85 29.27 1.51
N GLU A 37 -20.87 28.40 1.31
CA GLU A 37 -20.89 27.27 0.36
C GLU A 37 -20.93 25.91 1.07
N TYR A 38 -20.88 25.91 2.40
CA TYR A 38 -20.90 24.67 3.17
C TYR A 38 -22.26 23.98 3.04
N ASP A 39 -22.19 22.67 2.75
CA ASP A 39 -23.34 21.79 2.62
C ASP A 39 -23.15 20.64 3.62
N PRO A 40 -23.92 20.60 4.72
CA PRO A 40 -23.79 19.56 5.73
C PRO A 40 -24.10 18.15 5.21
N SER A 41 -24.81 18.03 4.09
CA SER A 41 -25.07 16.74 3.45
C SER A 41 -23.89 16.24 2.61
N ASN A 42 -22.97 17.12 2.22
CA ASN A 42 -21.79 16.76 1.45
C ASN A 42 -20.63 16.36 2.39
N ARG A 43 -20.37 15.06 2.49
CA ARG A 43 -19.31 14.48 3.33
C ARG A 43 -17.89 14.89 2.95
N ARG A 44 -17.70 15.50 1.77
CA ARG A 44 -16.41 16.04 1.32
C ARG A 44 -16.21 17.48 1.75
N HIS A 45 -17.27 18.23 2.07
CA HIS A 45 -17.13 19.62 2.49
C HIS A 45 -16.52 19.69 3.89
N ALA A 46 -15.53 20.56 4.04
CA ALA A 46 -14.96 20.94 5.34
C ALA A 46 -14.92 22.46 5.45
N CYS A 47 -15.11 22.98 6.66
CA CYS A 47 -15.00 24.41 6.94
C CYS A 47 -14.05 24.65 8.12
N ILE A 48 -13.14 25.60 7.96
CA ILE A 48 -12.16 25.98 8.99
C ILE A 48 -12.68 27.22 9.70
N THR A 49 -12.84 27.13 11.02
CA THR A 49 -13.41 28.19 11.85
C THR A 49 -12.55 28.43 13.08
N PHE A 50 -12.40 29.71 13.46
CA PHE A 50 -11.71 30.15 14.67
C PHE A 50 -12.64 31.01 15.54
N ASP A 51 -12.58 30.82 16.86
CA ASP A 51 -13.37 31.59 17.82
C ASP A 51 -12.46 32.46 18.70
N GLY A 52 -12.92 33.69 18.99
CA GLY A 52 -12.25 34.60 19.91
C GLY A 52 -10.89 35.08 19.41
N ILE A 53 -10.82 35.52 18.15
CA ILE A 53 -9.59 35.70 17.36
C ILE A 53 -8.41 36.32 18.11
N TYR A 54 -7.50 35.45 18.55
CA TYR A 54 -6.28 35.79 19.28
C TYR A 54 -5.17 36.24 18.34
N GLU A 55 -4.24 37.07 18.84
CA GLU A 55 -3.10 37.56 18.06
C GLU A 55 -2.25 36.41 17.47
N ASN A 56 -2.19 35.28 18.18
CA ASN A 56 -1.47 34.09 17.73
C ASN A 56 -2.08 33.45 16.46
N VAL A 57 -3.38 33.63 16.20
CA VAL A 57 -4.02 33.22 14.94
C VAL A 57 -3.44 34.03 13.78
N TYR A 58 -3.30 35.34 13.95
CA TYR A 58 -2.66 36.21 12.97
C TYR A 58 -1.17 35.86 12.77
N GLN A 59 -0.43 35.64 13.86
CA GLN A 59 1.00 35.38 13.78
C GLN A 59 1.35 34.01 13.19
N TYR A 60 0.58 32.97 13.50
CA TYR A 60 0.95 31.58 13.21
C TYR A 60 -0.03 30.85 12.28
N ALA A 61 -1.34 30.96 12.50
CA ALA A 61 -2.32 30.25 11.67
C ALA A 61 -2.48 30.89 10.28
N PHE A 62 -2.53 32.21 10.21
CA PHE A 62 -2.79 32.94 8.96
C PHE A 62 -1.73 32.70 7.86
N PRO A 63 -0.41 32.73 8.14
CA PRO A 63 0.60 32.36 7.14
C PRO A 63 0.45 30.92 6.63
N ILE A 64 0.07 29.99 7.50
CA ILE A 64 -0.15 28.58 7.15
C ILE A 64 -1.39 28.45 6.25
N LEU A 65 -2.51 29.08 6.62
CA LEU A 65 -3.73 29.06 5.80
C LEU A 65 -3.50 29.65 4.40
N LYS A 66 -2.73 30.74 4.30
CA LYS A 66 -2.30 31.30 3.01
C LYS A 66 -1.45 30.33 2.19
N LYS A 67 -0.54 29.59 2.82
CA LYS A 67 0.26 28.56 2.16
C LYS A 67 -0.63 27.48 1.52
N TRP A 68 -1.70 27.06 2.19
CA TRP A 68 -2.63 26.04 1.69
C TRP A 68 -3.71 26.58 0.74
N GLY A 69 -3.96 27.88 0.76
CA GLY A 69 -5.00 28.52 -0.06
C GLY A 69 -6.42 28.19 0.39
N TYR A 70 -6.59 27.81 1.67
CA TYR A 70 -7.90 27.45 2.21
C TYR A 70 -8.70 28.66 2.66
N PRO A 71 -10.02 28.70 2.42
CA PRO A 71 -10.90 29.68 3.05
C PRO A 71 -11.07 29.35 4.53
N PHE A 72 -11.22 30.39 5.35
CA PHE A 72 -11.43 30.25 6.78
C PHE A 72 -12.24 31.41 7.36
N GLU A 73 -12.95 31.13 8.45
CA GLU A 73 -13.86 32.04 9.11
C GLU A 73 -13.31 32.42 10.48
N LEU A 74 -13.38 33.71 10.79
CA LEU A 74 -12.84 34.32 12.00
C LEU A 74 -13.97 34.95 12.82
N PHE A 75 -14.42 34.28 13.88
CA PHE A 75 -15.48 34.75 14.77
C PHE A 75 -14.91 35.68 15.86
N VAL A 76 -15.10 36.99 15.69
CA VAL A 76 -14.54 38.04 16.57
C VAL A 76 -15.48 38.42 17.71
N ILE A 77 -14.91 38.79 18.86
CA ILE A 77 -15.65 39.35 19.98
C ILE A 77 -15.46 40.86 19.99
N GLY A 78 -16.56 41.61 19.84
CA GLY A 78 -16.52 43.05 19.56
C GLY A 78 -15.70 43.89 20.54
N ASP A 79 -16.06 43.87 21.83
CA ASP A 79 -15.48 44.70 22.89
C ASP A 79 -14.02 44.30 23.21
N HIS A 80 -13.53 43.18 22.69
CA HIS A 80 -12.20 42.65 22.95
C HIS A 80 -11.23 42.78 21.78
N ILE A 81 -11.63 43.37 20.64
CA ILE A 81 -10.72 43.66 19.53
C ILE A 81 -9.58 44.57 20.02
N GLY A 82 -8.34 44.12 19.87
CA GLY A 82 -7.12 44.80 20.36
C GLY A 82 -6.91 44.76 21.88
N GLY A 83 -7.74 44.03 22.62
CA GLY A 83 -7.60 43.80 24.06
C GLY A 83 -6.94 42.45 24.38
N ASP A 84 -7.36 41.84 25.49
CA ASP A 84 -6.93 40.52 25.93
C ASP A 84 -8.08 39.75 26.61
N ASN A 85 -7.85 38.47 26.92
CA ASN A 85 -8.81 37.60 27.57
C ASN A 85 -8.79 37.67 29.11
N ALA A 86 -8.51 38.83 29.73
CA ALA A 86 -8.49 38.95 31.20
C ALA A 86 -9.81 38.55 31.89
N PHE A 87 -10.92 38.46 31.17
CA PHE A 87 -12.20 37.93 31.67
C PHE A 87 -12.17 36.40 31.89
N ASP A 88 -11.27 35.68 31.23
CA ASP A 88 -11.08 34.23 31.34
C ASP A 88 -9.96 33.93 32.32
N THR A 89 -10.32 33.56 33.55
CA THR A 89 -9.35 33.22 34.60
C THR A 89 -8.77 31.81 34.49
N VAL A 90 -9.26 30.99 33.54
CA VAL A 90 -8.83 29.60 33.36
C VAL A 90 -7.72 29.52 32.32
N GLU A 91 -7.83 30.30 31.25
CA GLU A 91 -6.84 30.34 30.18
C GLU A 91 -5.66 31.29 30.49
N PRO A 92 -4.46 31.03 29.94
CA PRO A 92 -3.37 31.99 29.98
C PRO A 92 -3.76 33.34 29.37
N LEU A 93 -3.29 34.44 29.97
CA LEU A 93 -3.50 35.78 29.45
C LEU A 93 -2.88 35.89 28.05
N THR A 94 -3.72 36.18 27.07
CA THR A 94 -3.38 36.17 25.64
C THR A 94 -4.09 37.35 24.95
N PRO A 95 -3.37 38.16 24.16
CA PRO A 95 -3.97 39.28 23.44
C PRO A 95 -4.87 38.81 22.28
N PHE A 96 -5.91 39.58 22.01
CA PHE A 96 -6.74 39.46 20.81
C PHE A 96 -6.15 40.26 19.65
N CYS A 97 -6.52 39.91 18.42
CA CYS A 97 -6.09 40.66 17.25
C CYS A 97 -6.56 42.12 17.30
N THR A 98 -5.71 43.04 16.83
CA THR A 98 -6.11 44.44 16.60
C THR A 98 -6.98 44.56 15.35
N LEU A 99 -7.63 45.71 15.19
CA LEU A 99 -8.43 46.00 14.02
C LEU A 99 -7.60 46.00 12.72
N GLU A 100 -6.37 46.50 12.77
CA GLU A 100 -5.44 46.48 11.64
C GLU A 100 -5.08 45.04 11.22
N GLN A 101 -4.82 44.15 12.20
CA GLN A 101 -4.53 42.74 11.92
C GLN A 101 -5.73 42.01 11.30
N LEU A 102 -6.95 42.32 11.78
CA LEU A 102 -8.19 41.76 11.20
C LEU A 102 -8.40 42.23 9.76
N LEU A 103 -8.15 43.50 9.46
CA LEU A 103 -8.23 44.05 8.10
C LEU A 103 -7.21 43.38 7.17
N GLU A 104 -5.97 43.20 7.62
CA GLU A 104 -4.95 42.50 6.83
C GLU A 104 -5.32 41.04 6.55
N MET A 105 -5.87 40.34 7.54
CA MET A 105 -6.37 38.98 7.33
C MET A 105 -7.54 38.94 6.34
N ALA A 106 -8.46 39.90 6.41
CA ALA A 106 -9.57 40.01 5.47
C ALA A 106 -9.08 40.25 4.03
N GLU A 107 -8.11 41.13 3.83
CA GLU A 107 -7.43 41.31 2.53
C GLU A 107 -6.74 40.02 2.05
N GLY A 108 -6.24 39.22 3.00
CA GLY A 108 -5.67 37.90 2.75
C GLY A 108 -6.68 36.76 2.54
N GLY A 109 -7.97 37.06 2.46
CA GLY A 109 -9.04 36.08 2.18
C GLY A 109 -9.72 35.50 3.42
N ALA A 110 -9.39 35.96 4.63
CA ALA A 110 -10.14 35.63 5.84
C ALA A 110 -11.55 36.22 5.79
N ARG A 111 -12.52 35.55 6.41
CA ARG A 111 -13.88 36.05 6.53
C ARG A 111 -14.19 36.37 7.99
N ILE A 112 -14.32 37.66 8.30
CA ILE A 112 -14.65 38.12 9.64
C ILE A 112 -16.14 37.89 9.92
N GLN A 113 -16.44 37.19 11.00
CA GLN A 113 -17.79 36.80 11.44
C GLN A 113 -18.00 37.17 12.91
N TRP A 114 -19.22 37.06 13.44
CA TRP A 114 -19.55 37.59 14.76
C TRP A 114 -19.60 36.54 15.87
N HIS A 115 -18.91 36.80 16.98
CA HIS A 115 -18.88 35.97 18.19
C HIS A 115 -19.39 36.73 19.41
N THR A 116 -20.45 37.50 19.23
CA THR A 116 -21.02 38.44 20.21
C THR A 116 -20.19 39.69 20.48
N ARG A 117 -20.80 40.64 21.20
CA ARG A 117 -20.14 41.88 21.59
C ARG A 117 -19.16 41.64 22.73
N SER A 118 -19.57 40.97 23.81
CA SER A 118 -18.77 40.85 25.05
C SER A 118 -18.54 39.40 25.50
N HIS A 119 -18.88 38.41 24.67
CA HIS A 119 -18.73 36.98 24.96
C HIS A 119 -19.60 36.48 26.14
N GLN A 120 -20.75 37.14 26.36
CA GLN A 120 -21.73 36.68 27.35
C GLN A 120 -22.48 35.43 26.90
N ARG A 121 -22.80 34.55 27.86
CA ARG A 121 -23.67 33.39 27.60
C ARG A 121 -25.07 33.88 27.22
N LEU A 122 -25.53 33.48 26.03
CA LEU A 122 -26.83 33.93 25.50
C LEU A 122 -28.02 33.15 26.05
N LYS A 123 -27.79 31.90 26.47
CA LYS A 123 -28.85 31.08 27.06
C LYS A 123 -29.40 31.72 28.33
N ASN A 124 -30.71 31.90 28.38
CA ASN A 124 -31.43 32.59 29.45
C ASN A 124 -31.08 34.09 29.59
N ALA A 125 -30.42 34.71 28.62
CA ALA A 125 -30.22 36.16 28.62
C ALA A 125 -31.56 36.91 28.45
N SER A 126 -31.60 38.18 28.89
CA SER A 126 -32.74 39.06 28.61
C SER A 126 -32.79 39.40 27.12
N ASP A 127 -33.95 39.81 26.60
CA ASP A 127 -34.07 40.23 25.20
C ASP A 127 -33.14 41.42 24.90
N GLU A 128 -33.03 42.38 25.83
CA GLU A 128 -32.12 43.52 25.72
C GLU A 128 -30.65 43.08 25.59
N THR A 129 -30.21 42.11 26.40
CA THR A 129 -28.86 41.56 26.30
C THR A 129 -28.65 40.77 25.01
N LEU A 130 -29.65 40.00 24.55
CA LEU A 130 -29.55 39.30 23.26
C LEU A 130 -29.37 40.30 22.12
N ASP A 131 -30.19 41.35 22.06
CA ASP A 131 -30.13 42.35 21.01
C ASP A 131 -28.78 43.10 21.01
N ASP A 132 -28.28 43.46 22.20
CA ASP A 132 -26.98 44.12 22.36
C ASP A 132 -25.79 43.22 21.98
N GLU A 133 -25.84 41.93 22.33
CA GLU A 133 -24.76 40.98 22.03
C GLU A 133 -24.73 40.58 20.56
N LEU A 134 -25.88 40.53 19.89
CA LEU A 134 -25.98 40.16 18.47
C LEU A 134 -25.68 41.32 17.52
N LEU A 135 -25.70 42.56 17.99
CA LEU A 135 -25.48 43.73 17.15
C LEU A 135 -24.00 43.93 16.80
N VAL A 136 -23.68 43.92 15.50
CA VAL A 136 -22.39 44.41 15.00
C VAL A 136 -22.44 45.94 14.93
N PRO A 137 -21.53 46.67 15.59
CA PRO A 137 -21.52 48.13 15.53
C PRO A 137 -21.44 48.65 14.08
N PRO A 138 -22.26 49.63 13.66
CA PRO A 138 -22.27 50.11 12.27
C PRO A 138 -20.91 50.55 11.76
N GLY A 139 -20.13 51.26 12.58
CA GLY A 139 -18.79 51.70 12.22
C GLY A 139 -17.81 50.54 11.99
N LEU A 140 -17.96 49.43 12.71
CA LEU A 140 -17.16 48.22 12.47
C LEU A 140 -17.61 47.54 11.18
N ARG A 141 -18.92 47.43 10.95
CA ARG A 141 -19.47 46.80 9.75
C ARG A 141 -19.10 47.56 8.47
N GLU A 142 -19.04 48.89 8.52
CA GLU A 142 -18.62 49.73 7.39
C GLU A 142 -17.15 49.51 6.98
N MET A 143 -16.29 49.04 7.88
CA MET A 143 -14.88 48.76 7.60
C MET A 143 -14.65 47.45 6.85
N PHE A 144 -15.65 46.57 6.84
CA PHE A 144 -15.58 45.22 6.28
C PHE A 144 -16.71 45.04 5.26
N SER A 145 -16.40 45.16 3.97
CA SER A 145 -17.37 44.87 2.90
C SER A 145 -17.77 43.38 2.87
N ALA A 146 -18.88 43.04 2.21
CA ALA A 146 -19.28 41.63 2.08
C ALA A 146 -18.10 40.76 1.59
N PRO A 147 -17.89 39.55 2.14
CA PRO A 147 -18.87 38.70 2.86
C PRO A 147 -18.63 38.60 4.39
N HIS A 148 -18.44 39.74 5.06
CA HIS A 148 -18.19 39.80 6.49
C HIS A 148 -19.46 40.02 7.32
N PHE A 149 -19.47 39.46 8.54
CA PHE A 149 -20.56 39.58 9.52
C PHE A 149 -21.90 39.01 9.03
N ASP A 150 -21.85 37.95 8.22
CA ASP A 150 -23.04 37.22 7.76
C ASP A 150 -23.32 35.99 8.63
N TRP A 151 -22.31 35.47 9.32
CA TRP A 151 -22.40 34.29 10.17
C TRP A 151 -22.17 34.61 11.65
N PHE A 152 -22.76 33.77 12.50
CA PHE A 152 -22.68 33.89 13.94
C PHE A 152 -22.18 32.61 14.61
N ALA A 153 -21.39 32.72 15.67
CA ALA A 153 -21.04 31.57 16.51
C ALA A 153 -21.53 31.82 17.94
N TYR A 154 -22.30 30.89 18.51
CA TYR A 154 -22.78 31.02 19.88
C TYR A 154 -21.60 30.90 20.87
N PRO A 155 -21.44 31.83 21.82
CA PRO A 155 -20.39 31.76 22.83
C PRO A 155 -20.59 30.50 23.69
N HIS A 156 -19.50 29.78 23.92
CA HIS A 156 -19.51 28.44 24.55
C HIS A 156 -20.36 27.38 23.83
N GLY A 157 -20.90 27.67 22.64
CA GLY A 157 -21.77 26.78 21.88
C GLY A 157 -23.14 26.50 22.51
N ASP A 158 -23.56 27.27 23.53
CA ASP A 158 -24.83 27.08 24.24
C ASP A 158 -25.83 28.19 23.89
N HIS A 159 -27.08 27.81 23.63
CA HIS A 159 -28.15 28.70 23.16
C HIS A 159 -29.53 28.16 23.54
N ASP A 160 -30.56 28.99 23.38
CA ASP A 160 -31.98 28.62 23.50
C ASP A 160 -32.78 29.09 22.28
N ASP A 161 -34.05 28.70 22.19
CA ASP A 161 -34.90 29.02 21.04
C ASP A 161 -35.04 30.54 20.81
N ARG A 162 -35.00 31.36 21.87
CA ARG A 162 -35.06 32.83 21.75
C ARG A 162 -33.81 33.37 21.06
N ALA A 163 -32.64 32.91 21.48
CA ALA A 163 -31.38 33.29 20.86
C ALA A 163 -31.33 32.87 19.38
N VAL A 164 -31.81 31.66 19.05
CA VAL A 164 -31.86 31.18 17.65
C VAL A 164 -32.77 32.06 16.79
N GLU A 165 -33.97 32.41 17.27
CA GLU A 165 -34.88 33.29 16.53
C GLU A 165 -34.27 34.68 16.30
N ARG A 166 -33.60 35.26 17.31
CA ARG A 166 -32.91 36.55 17.15
C ARG A 166 -31.75 36.48 16.16
N VAL A 167 -30.97 35.40 16.17
CA VAL A 167 -29.88 35.22 15.20
C VAL A 167 -30.41 35.18 13.76
N LYS A 168 -31.58 34.58 13.51
CA LYS A 168 -32.21 34.55 12.17
C LYS A 168 -32.56 35.94 11.64
N GLU A 169 -32.77 36.92 12.51
CA GLU A 169 -33.09 38.29 12.12
C GLU A 169 -31.85 39.04 11.57
N HIS A 170 -30.63 38.60 11.93
CA HIS A 170 -29.39 39.32 11.65
C HIS A 170 -28.37 38.57 10.78
N TYR A 171 -28.42 37.23 10.77
CA TYR A 171 -27.40 36.37 10.18
C TYR A 171 -28.00 35.38 9.19
N VAL A 172 -27.18 34.88 8.25
CA VAL A 172 -27.59 33.87 7.27
C VAL A 172 -27.41 32.44 7.78
N GLY A 173 -26.70 32.26 8.90
CA GLY A 173 -26.49 30.99 9.57
C GLY A 173 -25.66 31.15 10.84
N ALA A 174 -25.60 30.08 11.63
CA ALA A 174 -24.86 30.09 12.89
C ALA A 174 -24.33 28.73 13.33
N LEU A 175 -23.30 28.75 14.17
CA LEU A 175 -22.53 27.58 14.59
C LEU A 175 -22.61 27.35 16.10
N SER A 176 -22.75 26.08 16.49
CA SER A 176 -22.74 25.60 17.87
C SER A 176 -21.68 24.50 18.06
N CYS A 177 -21.32 24.19 19.30
CA CYS A 177 -20.45 23.06 19.65
C CYS A 177 -21.00 22.17 20.78
N ILE A 178 -22.17 22.50 21.36
CA ILE A 178 -22.82 21.70 22.42
C ILE A 178 -24.23 21.26 22.00
N ALA A 179 -25.02 22.17 21.43
CA ALA A 179 -26.44 21.98 21.13
C ALA A 179 -26.76 22.13 19.63
N GLY A 180 -25.82 21.80 18.75
CA GLY A 180 -25.99 21.97 17.31
C GLY A 180 -26.67 20.81 16.58
N SER A 181 -27.04 21.07 15.34
CA SER A 181 -27.65 20.15 14.38
C SER A 181 -27.21 20.50 12.97
N ASP A 182 -26.75 19.51 12.21
CA ASP A 182 -26.44 19.66 10.78
C ASP A 182 -27.72 19.76 9.91
N GLY A 183 -28.89 19.58 10.53
CA GLY A 183 -30.20 19.79 9.90
C GLY A 183 -30.74 21.22 10.02
N ASP A 184 -30.09 22.08 10.82
CA ASP A 184 -30.48 23.49 10.97
C ASP A 184 -29.25 24.39 10.75
N ARG A 185 -29.31 25.21 9.69
CA ARG A 185 -28.23 26.16 9.33
C ARG A 185 -27.94 27.18 10.42
N TYR A 186 -28.87 27.44 11.33
CA TYR A 186 -28.69 28.36 12.46
C TYR A 186 -28.11 27.69 13.70
N GLN A 187 -27.78 26.40 13.61
CA GLN A 187 -27.26 25.61 14.72
C GLN A 187 -26.21 24.60 14.24
N LEU A 188 -25.46 24.85 13.16
CA LEU A 188 -24.55 23.83 12.60
C LEU A 188 -23.53 23.32 13.63
N ASN A 189 -23.29 22.01 13.64
CA ASN A 189 -22.35 21.41 14.57
C ASN A 189 -20.91 21.71 14.18
N ARG A 190 -20.05 21.79 15.20
CA ARG A 190 -18.61 21.89 15.04
C ARG A 190 -17.88 20.87 15.90
N ILE A 191 -16.75 20.44 15.40
CA ILE A 191 -15.78 19.64 16.14
C ILE A 191 -14.73 20.58 16.73
N THR A 192 -14.51 20.52 18.03
CA THR A 192 -13.36 21.17 18.67
C THR A 192 -12.08 20.46 18.23
N VAL A 193 -11.10 21.23 17.76
CA VAL A 193 -9.80 20.69 17.33
C VAL A 193 -8.78 20.92 18.43
N GLU A 194 -8.10 19.84 18.81
CA GLU A 194 -7.01 19.81 19.78
C GLU A 194 -5.69 19.43 19.08
N GLU A 195 -4.58 19.52 19.81
CA GLU A 195 -3.24 19.13 19.33
C GLU A 195 -3.22 17.75 18.65
N SER A 196 -3.85 16.77 19.31
CA SER A 196 -3.86 15.38 18.85
C SER A 196 -4.90 15.06 17.77
N THR A 197 -5.77 16.00 17.40
CA THR A 197 -6.85 15.74 16.44
C THR A 197 -6.28 15.42 15.05
N LYS A 198 -6.75 14.32 14.45
CA LYS A 198 -6.46 13.95 13.05
C LYS A 198 -7.67 14.23 12.19
N LEU A 199 -7.49 14.89 11.04
CA LEU A 199 -8.58 15.24 10.14
C LEU A 199 -8.66 14.31 8.91
N SER A 200 -7.64 13.46 8.69
CA SER A 200 -7.63 12.47 7.61
C SER A 200 -8.37 11.18 8.04
N SER A 201 -9.25 10.67 7.16
CA SER A 201 -10.20 9.60 7.52
C SER A 201 -9.83 8.18 7.06
N SER A 202 -8.82 7.97 6.21
CA SER A 202 -8.52 6.62 5.68
C SER A 202 -7.64 5.78 6.62
N SER A 203 -8.13 4.60 7.00
CA SER A 203 -7.45 3.63 7.85
C SER A 203 -6.65 2.58 7.05
N VAL A 204 -5.67 1.93 7.68
CA VAL A 204 -4.78 0.93 7.05
C VAL A 204 -4.71 -0.36 7.88
N THR A 205 -5.01 -1.51 7.25
CA THR A 205 -4.71 -2.84 7.79
C THR A 205 -3.49 -3.42 7.08
N VAL A 206 -2.49 -3.85 7.86
CA VAL A 206 -1.35 -4.65 7.35
C VAL A 206 -1.59 -6.12 7.70
N ILE A 207 -1.63 -6.98 6.69
CA ILE A 207 -1.77 -8.43 6.84
C ILE A 207 -0.42 -9.09 6.57
N ILE A 208 0.20 -9.63 7.62
CA ILE A 208 1.44 -10.41 7.52
C ILE A 208 1.06 -11.87 7.25
N ALA A 209 1.22 -12.32 6.00
CA ALA A 209 0.92 -13.68 5.59
C ALA A 209 2.12 -14.60 5.80
N ASN A 210 1.91 -15.72 6.48
CA ASN A 210 2.97 -16.66 6.83
C ASN A 210 2.62 -18.11 6.49
N TYR A 211 3.56 -18.80 5.83
CA TYR A 211 3.58 -20.25 5.71
C TYR A 211 5.03 -20.73 5.75
N ASN A 212 5.47 -21.24 6.90
CA ASN A 212 6.83 -21.71 7.14
C ASN A 212 7.97 -20.67 6.95
N TYR A 213 7.75 -19.41 7.34
CA TYR A 213 8.79 -18.35 7.34
C TYR A 213 9.20 -17.90 8.75
N GLY A 214 9.17 -18.80 9.73
CA GLY A 214 9.49 -18.54 11.15
C GLY A 214 10.81 -17.82 11.39
N PRO A 215 11.92 -18.18 10.72
CA PRO A 215 13.19 -17.46 10.88
C PRO A 215 13.13 -15.97 10.47
N PHE A 216 12.24 -15.59 9.56
CA PHE A 216 12.16 -14.23 9.01
C PHE A 216 11.02 -13.40 9.59
N MET A 217 9.96 -14.05 10.09
CA MET A 217 8.78 -13.38 10.65
C MET A 217 9.11 -12.28 11.69
N PRO A 218 10.06 -12.46 12.63
CA PRO A 218 10.40 -11.39 13.57
C PRO A 218 10.85 -10.10 12.90
N GLU A 219 11.62 -10.19 11.81
CA GLU A 219 12.06 -9.02 11.05
C GLU A 219 10.90 -8.38 10.28
N ALA A 220 10.01 -9.20 9.69
CA ALA A 220 8.82 -8.71 9.01
C ALA A 220 7.91 -7.92 9.95
N VAL A 221 7.59 -8.49 11.12
CA VAL A 221 6.78 -7.81 12.15
C VAL A 221 7.47 -6.56 12.68
N ALA A 222 8.77 -6.62 12.95
CA ALA A 222 9.54 -5.45 13.39
C ALA A 222 9.48 -4.31 12.36
N SER A 223 9.51 -4.62 11.06
CA SER A 223 9.41 -3.62 10.00
C SER A 223 8.05 -2.91 9.94
N VAL A 224 6.97 -3.62 10.27
CA VAL A 224 5.61 -3.06 10.37
C VAL A 224 5.44 -2.21 11.63
N LEU A 225 6.01 -2.64 12.76
CA LEU A 225 5.99 -1.87 14.00
C LEU A 225 6.87 -0.61 13.94
N ALA A 226 7.86 -0.59 13.06
CA ALA A 226 8.76 0.55 12.86
C ALA A 226 8.21 1.62 11.90
N GLN A 227 6.96 1.53 11.46
CA GLN A 227 6.39 2.48 10.51
C GLN A 227 6.24 3.88 11.13
N THR A 228 6.61 4.92 10.38
CA THR A 228 6.48 6.34 10.79
C THR A 228 5.01 6.71 10.99
N ARG A 229 4.13 6.19 10.13
CA ARG A 229 2.70 6.07 10.37
C ARG A 229 2.37 4.63 10.71
N GLN A 230 2.03 4.38 11.97
CA GLN A 230 1.57 3.05 12.40
C GLN A 230 0.35 2.62 11.59
N PRO A 231 0.18 1.33 11.25
CA PRO A 231 -1.10 0.84 10.75
C PRO A 231 -2.17 0.94 11.84
N ASP A 232 -3.44 1.03 11.44
CA ASP A 232 -4.57 1.04 12.37
C ASP A 232 -4.92 -0.38 12.84
N GLU A 233 -4.56 -1.39 12.02
CA GLU A 233 -4.72 -2.80 12.35
C GLU A 233 -3.55 -3.63 11.80
N ILE A 234 -3.05 -4.57 12.59
CA ILE A 234 -2.08 -5.58 12.15
C ILE A 234 -2.69 -6.96 12.34
N ILE A 235 -2.67 -7.76 11.28
CA ILE A 235 -3.10 -9.15 11.31
C ILE A 235 -1.92 -10.03 10.95
N ILE A 236 -1.53 -10.96 11.84
CA ILE A 236 -0.57 -12.02 11.51
C ILE A 236 -1.38 -13.26 11.17
N LEU A 237 -1.34 -13.68 9.91
CA LEU A 237 -2.12 -14.78 9.38
C LEU A 237 -1.22 -15.95 9.01
N ASP A 238 -1.23 -16.98 9.84
CA ASP A 238 -0.48 -18.21 9.64
C ASP A 238 -1.33 -19.30 8.96
N ASP A 239 -0.84 -19.86 7.86
CA ASP A 239 -1.54 -20.87 7.07
C ASP A 239 -1.18 -22.31 7.45
N CYS A 240 -1.26 -22.64 8.75
CA CYS A 240 -0.94 -23.95 9.30
C CYS A 240 0.55 -24.34 9.14
N SER A 241 1.45 -23.42 9.52
CA SER A 241 2.89 -23.66 9.48
C SER A 241 3.35 -24.71 10.49
N SER A 242 4.43 -25.42 10.16
CA SER A 242 5.02 -26.50 10.97
C SER A 242 6.46 -26.23 11.44
N ASP A 243 7.02 -25.08 11.08
CA ASP A 243 8.40 -24.67 11.36
C ASP A 243 8.58 -23.90 12.69
N GLY A 244 7.56 -23.90 13.54
CA GLY A 244 7.54 -23.16 14.81
C GLY A 244 7.14 -21.69 14.69
N SER A 245 6.86 -21.17 13.50
CA SER A 245 6.40 -19.79 13.28
C SER A 245 5.08 -19.47 14.00
N GLN A 246 4.18 -20.42 14.21
CA GLN A 246 2.98 -20.21 15.02
C GLN A 246 3.30 -19.79 16.46
N LYS A 247 4.34 -20.37 17.07
CA LYS A 247 4.79 -20.00 18.42
C LYS A 247 5.39 -18.59 18.43
N ILE A 248 6.07 -18.22 17.35
CA ILE A 248 6.63 -16.87 17.17
C ILE A 248 5.49 -15.86 17.01
N ALA A 249 4.52 -16.12 16.15
CA ALA A 249 3.35 -15.27 15.92
C ALA A 249 2.61 -14.95 17.24
N ARG A 250 2.38 -15.96 18.10
CA ARG A 250 1.73 -15.77 19.41
C ARG A 250 2.46 -14.81 20.35
N ARG A 251 3.76 -14.57 20.17
CA ARG A 251 4.52 -13.59 20.97
C ARG A 251 4.15 -12.14 20.65
N TYR A 252 3.47 -11.90 19.54
CA TYR A 252 3.05 -10.58 19.09
C TYR A 252 1.54 -10.33 19.31
N ALA A 253 0.86 -11.16 20.09
CA ALA A 253 -0.58 -11.07 20.31
C ALA A 253 -1.04 -9.79 21.04
N ASP A 254 -0.12 -9.10 21.72
CA ASP A 254 -0.33 -7.78 22.33
C ASP A 254 -0.27 -6.63 21.31
N LYS A 255 0.30 -6.88 20.12
CA LYS A 255 0.54 -5.86 19.08
C LYS A 255 -0.23 -6.11 17.79
N ALA A 256 -0.64 -7.36 17.55
CA ALA A 256 -1.30 -7.78 16.33
C ALA A 256 -2.36 -8.84 16.62
N ARG A 257 -3.39 -8.85 15.78
CA ARG A 257 -4.37 -9.94 15.75
C ARG A 257 -3.72 -11.18 15.13
N VAL A 258 -3.46 -12.19 15.94
CA VAL A 258 -2.85 -13.45 15.49
C VAL A 258 -3.95 -14.43 15.10
N VAL A 259 -3.89 -14.92 13.86
CA VAL A 259 -4.84 -15.85 13.27
C VAL A 259 -4.07 -17.06 12.77
N LEU A 260 -4.40 -18.24 13.29
CA LEU A 260 -3.75 -19.50 12.94
C LEU A 260 -4.77 -20.40 12.27
N ASN A 261 -4.51 -20.82 11.03
CA ASN A 261 -5.39 -21.73 10.32
C ASN A 261 -5.18 -23.17 10.82
N GLU A 262 -6.28 -23.92 10.92
CA GLU A 262 -6.26 -25.33 11.34
C GLU A 262 -5.75 -26.27 10.23
N LYS A 263 -5.79 -25.81 8.98
CA LYS A 263 -5.30 -26.48 7.79
C LYS A 263 -4.71 -25.45 6.83
N ASN A 264 -3.81 -25.88 5.96
CA ASN A 264 -3.31 -25.06 4.87
C ASN A 264 -4.46 -24.77 3.88
N LEU A 265 -4.80 -23.49 3.71
CA LEU A 265 -5.85 -23.01 2.82
C LEU A 265 -5.32 -22.67 1.42
N GLY A 266 -4.00 -22.46 1.29
CA GLY A 266 -3.38 -21.98 0.08
C GLY A 266 -3.56 -20.47 -0.09
N ILE A 267 -2.83 -19.89 -1.05
CA ILE A 267 -2.66 -18.44 -1.14
C ILE A 267 -3.98 -17.67 -1.30
N VAL A 268 -4.85 -18.13 -2.21
CA VAL A 268 -6.11 -17.44 -2.53
C VAL A 268 -7.06 -17.42 -1.34
N GLU A 269 -7.38 -18.59 -0.78
CA GLU A 269 -8.33 -18.67 0.34
C GLU A 269 -7.76 -18.08 1.63
N ASN A 270 -6.45 -18.21 1.85
CA ASN A 270 -5.78 -17.55 2.96
C ASN A 270 -5.86 -16.02 2.83
N PHE A 271 -5.58 -15.45 1.65
CA PHE A 271 -5.66 -14.01 1.44
C PHE A 271 -7.11 -13.50 1.54
N ARG A 272 -8.10 -14.22 0.98
CA ARG A 272 -9.53 -13.89 1.17
C ARG A 272 -9.90 -13.84 2.64
N LYS A 273 -9.45 -14.82 3.44
CA LYS A 273 -9.64 -14.83 4.89
C LYS A 273 -8.99 -13.61 5.53
N GLY A 274 -7.74 -13.29 5.18
CA GLY A 274 -7.05 -12.10 5.66
C GLY A 274 -7.85 -10.81 5.43
N VAL A 275 -8.30 -10.57 4.21
CA VAL A 275 -9.10 -9.37 3.87
C VAL A 275 -10.45 -9.37 4.59
N SER A 276 -11.09 -10.53 4.75
CA SER A 276 -12.39 -10.63 5.46
C SER A 276 -12.30 -10.26 6.94
N LEU A 277 -11.11 -10.37 7.54
CA LEU A 277 -10.87 -10.01 8.94
C LEU A 277 -10.49 -8.55 9.12
N ALA A 278 -10.06 -7.89 8.05
CA ALA A 278 -9.62 -6.51 8.04
C ALA A 278 -10.81 -5.55 8.00
N ASN A 279 -10.70 -4.40 8.68
CA ASN A 279 -11.77 -3.38 8.72
C ASN A 279 -11.39 -2.04 8.08
N SER A 280 -10.18 -1.92 7.54
CA SER A 280 -9.66 -0.64 7.04
C SER A 280 -9.99 -0.32 5.58
N ASP A 281 -9.83 0.95 5.22
CA ASP A 281 -10.02 1.49 3.87
C ASP A 281 -8.94 1.00 2.91
N TYR A 282 -7.70 0.92 3.42
CA TYR A 282 -6.54 0.42 2.69
C TYR A 282 -6.02 -0.88 3.28
N ILE A 283 -5.69 -1.80 2.39
CA ILE A 283 -5.17 -3.12 2.72
C ILE A 283 -3.79 -3.27 2.09
N VAL A 284 -2.87 -3.88 2.82
CA VAL A 284 -1.58 -4.31 2.28
C VAL A 284 -1.20 -5.67 2.86
N PHE A 285 -0.72 -6.56 1.99
CA PHE A 285 -0.13 -7.82 2.39
C PHE A 285 1.39 -7.70 2.51
N LEU A 286 1.97 -8.28 3.56
CA LEU A 286 3.41 -8.46 3.70
C LEU A 286 3.71 -9.96 3.83
N GLY A 287 4.53 -10.51 2.93
CA GLY A 287 5.08 -11.85 3.12
C GLY A 287 5.97 -11.86 4.36
N ALA A 288 5.85 -12.88 5.21
CA ALA A 288 6.61 -12.97 6.47
C ALA A 288 8.14 -13.11 6.29
N ASP A 289 8.62 -13.28 5.06
CA ASP A 289 10.03 -13.23 4.66
C ASP A 289 10.54 -11.84 4.23
N ASN A 290 9.62 -10.90 3.98
CA ASN A 290 9.88 -9.56 3.45
C ASN A 290 9.83 -8.48 4.53
N ARG A 291 10.27 -7.27 4.19
CA ARG A 291 10.27 -6.11 5.09
C ARG A 291 9.75 -4.87 4.39
N MET A 292 9.16 -3.97 5.17
CA MET A 292 8.80 -2.62 4.72
C MET A 292 9.80 -1.61 5.28
N ARG A 293 10.20 -0.63 4.48
CA ARG A 293 10.91 0.53 5.02
C ARG A 293 9.98 1.31 5.96
N PRO A 294 10.52 2.03 6.97
CA PRO A 294 9.71 2.79 7.94
C PRO A 294 8.69 3.74 7.31
N ASP A 295 8.97 4.23 6.10
CA ASP A 295 8.15 5.19 5.37
C ASP A 295 7.17 4.56 4.35
N TYR A 296 6.98 3.23 4.37
CA TYR A 296 6.09 2.54 3.42
C TYR A 296 4.63 2.99 3.56
N ILE A 297 4.05 2.88 4.77
CA ILE A 297 2.62 3.16 4.98
C ILE A 297 2.32 4.63 4.72
N GLU A 298 3.13 5.53 5.30
CA GLU A 298 2.98 6.97 5.13
C GLU A 298 2.95 7.38 3.65
N ARG A 299 3.91 6.92 2.85
CA ARG A 299 3.99 7.29 1.43
C ARG A 299 2.87 6.68 0.59
N CYS A 300 2.57 5.39 0.77
CA CYS A 300 1.53 4.73 -0.02
C CYS A 300 0.14 5.28 0.33
N LYS A 301 -0.12 5.51 1.62
CA LYS A 301 -1.36 6.13 2.10
C LYS A 301 -1.51 7.54 1.54
N ALA A 302 -0.46 8.38 1.59
CA ALA A 302 -0.52 9.74 1.06
C ALA A 302 -0.88 9.77 -0.44
N ILE A 303 -0.31 8.85 -1.24
CA ILE A 303 -0.65 8.74 -2.66
C ILE A 303 -2.10 8.32 -2.85
N LEU A 304 -2.58 7.32 -2.11
CA LEU A 304 -4.00 6.93 -2.19
C LEU A 304 -4.91 8.08 -1.73
N ASP A 305 -4.66 8.72 -0.59
CA ASP A 305 -5.50 9.82 -0.11
C ASP A 305 -5.58 10.98 -1.12
N ALA A 306 -4.48 11.30 -1.80
CA ALA A 306 -4.43 12.35 -2.81
C ALA A 306 -5.06 11.96 -4.16
N ASN A 307 -5.30 10.68 -4.45
CA ASN A 307 -5.78 10.21 -5.75
C ASN A 307 -7.00 9.28 -5.59
N PRO A 308 -8.23 9.84 -5.49
CA PRO A 308 -9.46 9.07 -5.29
C PRO A 308 -9.70 7.98 -6.33
N GLU A 309 -9.23 8.14 -7.57
CA GLU A 309 -9.37 7.17 -8.65
C GLU A 309 -8.30 6.05 -8.64
N ALA A 310 -7.31 6.15 -7.75
CA ALA A 310 -6.26 5.15 -7.62
C ALA A 310 -6.78 3.92 -6.88
N GLY A 311 -6.76 2.74 -7.51
CA GLY A 311 -7.17 1.49 -6.87
C GLY A 311 -6.05 0.82 -6.08
N VAL A 312 -4.81 1.01 -6.53
CA VAL A 312 -3.61 0.37 -5.98
C VAL A 312 -2.40 1.29 -6.13
N VAL A 313 -1.54 1.31 -5.10
CA VAL A 313 -0.21 1.93 -5.13
C VAL A 313 0.86 0.84 -5.03
N TYR A 314 1.67 0.72 -6.08
CA TYR A 314 2.84 -0.15 -6.12
C TYR A 314 4.13 0.65 -5.99
N THR A 315 5.22 -0.02 -5.62
CA THR A 315 6.49 0.64 -5.31
C THR A 315 7.62 -0.07 -6.03
N ASP A 316 8.72 0.63 -6.27
CA ASP A 316 10.00 -0.02 -6.54
C ASP A 316 10.41 -0.94 -5.38
N MET A 317 11.24 -1.95 -5.67
CA MET A 317 11.70 -2.91 -4.68
C MET A 317 13.20 -2.91 -4.50
N LEU A 318 13.60 -3.13 -3.25
CA LEU A 318 14.97 -3.45 -2.89
C LEU A 318 15.09 -4.96 -2.72
N ILE A 319 15.81 -5.63 -3.62
CA ILE A 319 16.08 -7.06 -3.54
C ILE A 319 17.33 -7.29 -2.69
N PHE A 320 17.25 -8.22 -1.75
CA PHE A 320 18.36 -8.56 -0.85
C PHE A 320 18.30 -10.04 -0.43
N GLY A 321 19.40 -10.56 0.14
CA GLY A 321 19.51 -11.94 0.61
C GLY A 321 20.45 -12.79 -0.27
N GLU A 322 20.67 -14.03 0.17
CA GLU A 322 21.62 -14.98 -0.43
C GLU A 322 21.44 -15.16 -1.94
N ARG A 323 20.19 -15.04 -2.41
CA ARG A 323 19.83 -15.29 -3.81
C ARG A 323 19.46 -14.03 -4.59
N ALA A 324 19.71 -12.85 -4.02
CA ALA A 324 19.32 -11.58 -4.62
C ALA A 324 19.90 -11.39 -6.03
N ALA A 325 21.17 -11.74 -6.22
CA ALA A 325 21.88 -11.60 -7.49
C ALA A 325 21.20 -12.37 -8.64
N ALA A 326 20.75 -13.61 -8.38
CA ALA A 326 20.09 -14.44 -9.38
C ALA A 326 18.75 -13.86 -9.85
N LEU A 327 17.96 -13.33 -8.92
CA LEU A 327 16.72 -12.64 -9.29
C LEU A 327 17.03 -11.33 -10.02
N ALA A 328 17.99 -10.56 -9.52
CA ALA A 328 18.38 -9.28 -10.09
C ALA A 328 18.80 -9.41 -11.56
N GLU A 329 19.60 -10.42 -11.90
CA GLU A 329 19.97 -10.73 -13.29
C GLU A 329 18.74 -11.01 -14.16
N THR A 330 17.79 -11.82 -13.67
CA THR A 330 16.59 -12.22 -14.41
C THR A 330 15.67 -11.04 -14.71
N VAL A 331 15.55 -10.10 -13.77
CA VAL A 331 14.60 -8.98 -13.88
C VAL A 331 15.24 -7.67 -14.33
N GLY A 332 16.57 -7.67 -14.53
CA GLY A 332 17.33 -6.48 -14.87
C GLY A 332 17.39 -5.45 -13.74
N ALA A 333 17.46 -5.89 -12.48
CA ALA A 333 17.58 -4.99 -11.34
C ALA A 333 19.00 -4.41 -11.24
N GLU A 334 19.08 -3.13 -10.87
CA GLU A 334 20.32 -2.38 -10.78
C GLU A 334 21.03 -2.68 -9.45
N LEU A 335 22.34 -2.98 -9.49
CA LEU A 335 23.15 -3.05 -8.26
C LEU A 335 23.31 -1.64 -7.68
N ILE A 336 22.79 -1.40 -6.48
CA ILE A 336 22.85 -0.08 -5.85
C ILE A 336 23.88 0.01 -4.71
N GLY A 337 24.48 -1.11 -4.32
CA GLY A 337 25.60 -1.15 -3.38
C GLY A 337 25.59 -2.35 -2.45
N ASP A 338 26.58 -2.41 -1.56
CA ASP A 338 26.71 -3.45 -0.55
C ASP A 338 26.20 -2.96 0.80
N SER A 339 25.34 -3.75 1.45
CA SER A 339 24.90 -3.44 2.82
C SER A 339 25.66 -4.29 3.83
N LYS A 340 26.41 -3.61 4.70
CA LYS A 340 27.08 -4.26 5.86
C LYS A 340 26.08 -4.88 6.83
N ALA A 341 24.88 -4.32 6.94
CA ALA A 341 23.82 -4.84 7.80
C ALA A 341 23.22 -6.13 7.22
N GLU A 342 23.02 -6.16 5.89
CA GLU A 342 22.42 -7.31 5.22
C GLU A 342 23.43 -8.41 4.93
N ARG A 343 24.73 -8.08 4.87
CA ARG A 343 25.83 -8.98 4.45
C ARG A 343 25.72 -9.47 3.00
N TRP A 344 24.83 -8.86 2.22
CA TRP A 344 24.58 -9.18 0.81
C TRP A 344 24.54 -7.90 -0.02
N PRO A 345 24.82 -7.98 -1.34
CA PRO A 345 24.57 -6.88 -2.27
C PRO A 345 23.07 -6.54 -2.33
N LEU A 346 22.79 -5.27 -2.55
CA LEU A 346 21.45 -4.72 -2.68
C LEU A 346 21.16 -4.36 -4.14
N TYR A 347 19.99 -4.75 -4.62
CA TYR A 347 19.56 -4.45 -6.00
C TYR A 347 18.25 -3.66 -6.00
N ALA A 348 18.15 -2.62 -6.81
CA ALA A 348 16.91 -1.89 -7.04
C ALA A 348 16.20 -2.44 -8.26
N TRP A 349 15.01 -3.02 -8.04
CA TRP A 349 14.11 -3.39 -9.11
C TRP A 349 13.11 -2.25 -9.33
N ARG A 350 13.28 -1.56 -10.46
CA ARG A 350 12.47 -0.42 -10.87
C ARG A 350 11.27 -0.90 -11.68
N PHE A 351 10.08 -0.48 -11.28
CA PHE A 351 8.86 -0.73 -12.05
C PHE A 351 8.55 0.46 -12.98
N PRO A 352 7.87 0.23 -14.11
CA PRO A 352 7.50 1.32 -15.02
C PRO A 352 6.54 2.29 -14.33
N ASP A 353 6.51 3.55 -14.79
CA ASP A 353 5.40 4.44 -14.46
C ASP A 353 4.11 3.96 -15.13
N PRO A 354 2.93 4.23 -14.55
CA PRO A 354 1.65 3.73 -15.06
C PRO A 354 1.16 4.53 -16.28
N THR A 355 1.95 4.56 -17.36
CA THR A 355 1.52 5.12 -18.65
C THR A 355 0.42 4.25 -19.26
N PRO A 356 -0.43 4.77 -20.17
CA PRO A 356 -1.45 3.97 -20.85
C PRO A 356 -0.88 2.69 -21.48
N GLU A 357 0.31 2.74 -22.06
CA GLU A 357 1.00 1.61 -22.67
C GLU A 357 1.44 0.58 -21.61
N ALA A 358 2.02 1.03 -20.50
CA ALA A 358 2.42 0.15 -19.41
C ALA A 358 1.20 -0.53 -18.77
N VAL A 359 0.13 0.24 -18.54
CA VAL A 359 -1.13 -0.27 -17.97
C VAL A 359 -1.80 -1.27 -18.91
N ALA A 360 -1.82 -1.03 -20.22
CA ALA A 360 -2.29 -2.01 -21.20
C ALA A 360 -1.44 -3.30 -21.19
N GLY A 361 -0.13 -3.17 -20.99
CA GLY A 361 0.81 -4.28 -20.83
C GLY A 361 0.55 -5.14 -19.59
N LEU A 362 -0.22 -4.67 -18.60
CA LEU A 362 -0.58 -5.44 -17.41
C LEU A 362 -1.36 -6.71 -17.76
N ALA A 363 -2.05 -6.79 -18.91
CA ALA A 363 -2.69 -8.03 -19.35
C ALA A 363 -1.69 -9.17 -19.62
N ILE A 364 -0.43 -8.83 -19.91
CA ILE A 364 0.60 -9.75 -20.40
C ILE A 364 1.73 -9.90 -19.38
N ARG A 365 2.08 -8.83 -18.66
CA ARG A 365 3.21 -8.80 -17.72
C ARG A 365 2.83 -8.14 -16.41
N ASN A 366 2.95 -8.88 -15.31
CA ASN A 366 2.78 -8.30 -14.00
C ASN A 366 3.96 -7.38 -13.64
N PHE A 367 3.64 -6.17 -13.17
CA PHE A 367 4.59 -5.24 -12.55
C PHE A 367 4.03 -4.65 -11.24
N ILE A 368 2.87 -5.12 -10.79
CA ILE A 368 2.23 -4.74 -9.53
C ILE A 368 2.34 -5.93 -8.58
N HIS A 369 3.16 -5.79 -7.56
CA HIS A 369 3.45 -6.89 -6.63
C HIS A 369 2.36 -7.05 -5.56
N GLY A 370 2.18 -8.28 -5.06
CA GLY A 370 1.21 -8.61 -4.02
C GLY A 370 1.33 -7.82 -2.71
N SER A 371 2.50 -7.26 -2.42
CA SER A 371 2.71 -6.29 -1.32
C SER A 371 2.50 -4.83 -1.72
N SER A 372 1.60 -4.56 -2.67
CA SER A 372 1.13 -3.21 -2.99
C SER A 372 -0.05 -2.84 -2.08
N MET A 373 -0.15 -1.58 -1.69
CA MET A 373 -1.29 -1.08 -0.89
C MET A 373 -2.47 -0.80 -1.82
N TYR A 374 -3.65 -1.31 -1.51
CA TYR A 374 -4.82 -1.14 -2.36
C TYR A 374 -6.07 -0.73 -1.58
N ARG A 375 -7.00 -0.11 -2.29
CA ARG A 375 -8.30 0.26 -1.74
C ARG A 375 -9.19 -0.96 -1.58
N ARG A 376 -9.80 -1.09 -0.40
CA ARG A 376 -10.79 -2.14 -0.13
C ARG A 376 -11.99 -2.07 -1.06
N CYS A 377 -12.53 -0.87 -1.31
CA CYS A 377 -13.69 -0.72 -2.20
C CYS A 377 -13.41 -1.22 -3.63
N ALA A 378 -12.21 -0.98 -4.14
CA ALA A 378 -11.79 -1.47 -5.46
C ALA A 378 -11.63 -3.01 -5.48
N TYR A 379 -11.07 -3.58 -4.40
CA TYR A 379 -11.02 -5.04 -4.19
C TYR A 379 -12.42 -5.66 -4.16
N ASP A 380 -13.36 -5.07 -3.42
CA ASP A 380 -14.72 -5.57 -3.26
C ASP A 380 -15.51 -5.47 -4.58
N GLN A 381 -15.36 -4.37 -5.33
CA GLN A 381 -16.01 -4.15 -6.62
C GLN A 381 -15.67 -5.25 -7.64
N VAL A 382 -14.40 -5.68 -7.67
CA VAL A 382 -13.98 -6.77 -8.57
C VAL A 382 -14.22 -8.15 -7.96
N GLY A 383 -14.72 -8.24 -6.73
CA GLY A 383 -15.05 -9.49 -6.05
C GLY A 383 -13.81 -10.27 -5.58
N GLY A 384 -12.76 -9.55 -5.21
CA GLY A 384 -11.61 -10.02 -4.43
C GLY A 384 -10.71 -11.07 -5.07
N TYR A 385 -9.83 -11.71 -4.28
CA TYR A 385 -8.94 -12.77 -4.78
C TYR A 385 -9.74 -13.98 -5.28
N ARG A 386 -9.27 -14.57 -6.39
CA ARG A 386 -9.90 -15.73 -7.05
C ARG A 386 -8.82 -16.62 -7.66
N ALA A 387 -9.08 -17.92 -7.70
CA ALA A 387 -8.24 -18.86 -8.44
C ALA A 387 -8.24 -18.50 -9.93
N SER A 388 -7.06 -18.56 -10.54
CA SER A 388 -6.83 -18.27 -11.96
C SER A 388 -5.53 -18.95 -12.42
N GLU A 389 -5.30 -18.97 -13.73
CA GLU A 389 -4.00 -19.36 -14.31
C GLU A 389 -2.91 -18.30 -14.10
N LEU A 390 -3.32 -17.04 -13.87
CA LEU A 390 -2.42 -15.96 -13.46
C LEU A 390 -2.17 -16.01 -11.94
N PRO A 391 -1.02 -15.47 -11.47
CA PRO A 391 -0.82 -15.18 -10.05
C PRO A 391 -1.99 -14.38 -9.45
N GLU A 392 -2.31 -14.63 -8.19
CA GLU A 392 -3.52 -14.11 -7.55
C GLU A 392 -3.53 -12.59 -7.44
N ASP A 393 -2.37 -11.98 -7.21
CA ASP A 393 -2.17 -10.54 -7.16
C ASP A 393 -2.29 -9.90 -8.54
N HIS A 394 -1.64 -10.48 -9.55
CA HIS A 394 -1.71 -10.06 -10.95
C HIS A 394 -3.16 -10.08 -11.44
N HIS A 395 -3.87 -11.17 -11.18
CA HIS A 395 -5.27 -11.33 -11.55
C HIS A 395 -6.20 -10.34 -10.83
N LEU A 396 -5.93 -10.01 -9.56
CA LEU A 396 -6.68 -9.00 -8.83
C LEU A 396 -6.47 -7.62 -9.44
N PHE A 397 -5.22 -7.16 -9.54
CA PHE A 397 -4.92 -5.80 -9.97
C PHE A 397 -5.27 -5.56 -11.43
N HIS A 398 -5.10 -6.55 -12.31
CA HIS A 398 -5.57 -6.46 -13.69
C HIS A 398 -7.09 -6.20 -13.76
N ARG A 399 -7.89 -6.91 -12.95
CA ARG A 399 -9.35 -6.69 -12.93
C ARG A 399 -9.72 -5.33 -12.35
N MET A 400 -8.98 -4.81 -11.37
CA MET A 400 -9.20 -3.45 -10.86
C MET A 400 -8.96 -2.42 -11.95
N VAL A 401 -7.88 -2.58 -12.73
CA VAL A 401 -7.58 -1.73 -13.90
C VAL A 401 -8.68 -1.81 -14.96
N VAL A 402 -9.13 -3.02 -15.32
CA VAL A 402 -10.23 -3.23 -16.27
C VAL A 402 -11.54 -2.61 -15.77
N ALA A 403 -11.76 -2.57 -14.46
CA ALA A 403 -12.91 -1.92 -13.83
C ALA A 403 -12.81 -0.38 -13.76
N GLY A 404 -11.72 0.21 -14.27
CA GLY A 404 -11.52 1.66 -14.37
C GLY A 404 -10.65 2.29 -13.28
N TRP A 405 -10.11 1.50 -12.34
CA TRP A 405 -9.20 2.01 -11.32
C TRP A 405 -7.81 2.27 -11.89
N LYS A 406 -7.18 3.37 -11.49
CA LYS A 406 -5.81 3.67 -11.90
C LYS A 406 -4.80 3.00 -10.96
N PRO A 407 -3.75 2.35 -11.48
CA PRO A 407 -2.60 1.99 -10.66
C PRO A 407 -1.67 3.21 -10.54
N MET A 408 -1.16 3.48 -9.34
CA MET A 408 -0.23 4.59 -9.10
C MET A 408 1.10 4.05 -8.60
N ARG A 409 2.22 4.68 -9.02
CA ARG A 409 3.56 4.30 -8.57
C ARG A 409 4.03 5.21 -7.46
N CYS A 410 4.50 4.63 -6.36
CA CYS A 410 5.36 5.33 -5.42
C CYS A 410 6.79 5.31 -5.97
N ALA A 411 7.33 6.49 -6.30
CA ALA A 411 8.68 6.62 -6.85
C ALA A 411 9.81 6.19 -5.88
N HIS A 412 9.48 5.98 -4.61
CA HIS A 412 10.44 5.53 -3.60
C HIS A 412 10.48 4.00 -3.52
N THR A 413 11.68 3.46 -3.38
CA THR A 413 11.93 2.03 -3.14
C THR A 413 11.66 1.68 -1.68
N VAL A 414 10.39 1.51 -1.31
CA VAL A 414 9.94 1.31 0.09
C VAL A 414 9.67 -0.13 0.50
N LEU A 415 9.61 -1.06 -0.46
CA LEU A 415 9.47 -2.48 -0.19
C LEU A 415 10.83 -3.18 -0.27
N GLN A 416 11.14 -4.04 0.70
CA GLN A 416 12.36 -4.84 0.71
C GLN A 416 12.00 -6.32 0.52
N TYR A 417 12.40 -6.85 -0.62
CA TYR A 417 12.06 -8.18 -1.09
C TYR A 417 13.22 -9.16 -0.87
N ARG A 418 13.02 -10.17 -0.03
CA ARG A 418 14.05 -11.14 0.34
C ARG A 418 14.12 -12.27 -0.68
N GLN A 419 15.32 -12.64 -1.08
CA GLN A 419 15.62 -13.83 -1.85
C GLN A 419 16.54 -14.74 -1.05
N HIS A 420 16.01 -15.89 -0.61
CA HIS A 420 16.67 -16.78 0.33
C HIS A 420 16.55 -18.28 0.00
N SER A 421 15.65 -18.70 -0.90
CA SER A 421 15.56 -20.12 -1.29
C SER A 421 14.84 -20.34 -2.61
N TYR A 422 15.20 -21.39 -3.34
CA TYR A 422 14.41 -21.92 -4.46
C TYR A 422 13.03 -22.45 -4.05
N LYS A 423 12.85 -22.77 -2.76
CA LYS A 423 11.59 -23.22 -2.18
C LYS A 423 10.63 -22.07 -1.84
N GLN A 424 11.05 -20.81 -2.06
CA GLN A 424 10.16 -19.67 -1.90
C GLN A 424 8.97 -19.81 -2.85
N ALA A 425 7.76 -19.51 -2.34
CA ALA A 425 6.51 -19.75 -3.05
C ALA A 425 6.48 -19.17 -4.46
N ASN A 426 7.01 -17.96 -4.65
CA ASN A 426 7.06 -17.28 -5.95
C ASN A 426 7.96 -18.00 -6.97
N SER A 427 9.07 -18.61 -6.54
CA SER A 427 9.96 -19.38 -7.42
C SER A 427 9.30 -20.70 -7.87
N VAL A 428 8.59 -21.37 -6.95
CA VAL A 428 7.85 -22.60 -7.25
C VAL A 428 6.68 -22.32 -8.19
N LEU A 429 5.88 -21.28 -7.92
CA LEU A 429 4.74 -20.89 -8.74
C LEU A 429 5.17 -20.45 -10.15
N SER A 430 6.27 -19.70 -10.28
CA SER A 430 6.84 -19.32 -11.58
C SER A 430 7.20 -20.54 -12.42
N LEU A 431 7.84 -21.55 -11.81
CA LEU A 431 8.21 -22.79 -12.50
C LEU A 431 6.98 -23.62 -12.90
N GLN A 432 5.98 -23.74 -12.03
CA GLN A 432 4.73 -24.47 -12.32
C GLN A 432 3.91 -23.80 -13.44
N ASN A 433 3.86 -22.46 -13.45
CA ASN A 433 3.18 -21.69 -14.49
C ASN A 433 3.94 -21.76 -15.82
N GLU A 434 5.27 -21.72 -15.82
CA GLU A 434 6.07 -21.96 -17.03
C GLU A 434 5.75 -23.34 -17.63
N VAL A 435 5.79 -24.41 -16.82
CA VAL A 435 5.48 -25.77 -17.27
C VAL A 435 4.04 -25.86 -17.81
N SER A 436 3.07 -25.23 -17.14
CA SER A 436 1.66 -25.23 -17.56
C SER A 436 1.41 -24.41 -18.83
N TYR A 437 2.11 -23.29 -19.01
CA TYR A 437 2.06 -22.50 -20.23
C TYR A 437 2.58 -23.30 -21.43
N TRP A 438 3.72 -23.97 -21.28
CA TRP A 438 4.29 -24.83 -22.32
C TRP A 438 3.41 -26.04 -22.60
N ARG A 439 2.73 -26.59 -21.58
CA ARG A 439 1.70 -27.63 -21.74
C ARG A 439 0.61 -27.19 -22.72
N THR A 440 0.08 -25.97 -22.57
CA THR A 440 -1.01 -25.48 -23.42
C THR A 440 -0.54 -25.12 -24.84
N GLN A 441 0.65 -24.53 -24.98
CA GLN A 441 1.18 -24.14 -26.29
C GLN A 441 1.55 -25.37 -27.15
N PHE A 442 2.15 -26.41 -26.58
CA PHE A 442 2.61 -27.58 -27.32
C PHE A 442 1.45 -28.39 -27.94
N TYR A 443 0.33 -28.57 -27.23
CA TYR A 443 -0.85 -29.23 -27.79
C TYR A 443 -1.50 -28.48 -28.97
N SER A 444 -1.22 -27.18 -29.13
CA SER A 444 -1.79 -26.38 -30.21
C SER A 444 -0.82 -26.05 -31.36
N ASN A 445 0.49 -26.26 -31.23
CA ASN A 445 1.50 -25.56 -32.07
C ASN A 445 2.64 -26.40 -32.66
N ALA A 446 2.53 -27.72 -32.82
CA ALA A 446 3.57 -28.48 -33.54
C ALA A 446 3.90 -27.87 -34.94
N GLU A 447 2.89 -27.35 -35.65
CA GLU A 447 3.08 -26.64 -36.92
C GLU A 447 3.63 -25.20 -36.80
N LYS A 448 3.35 -24.51 -35.69
CA LYS A 448 3.83 -23.12 -35.49
C LYS A 448 5.27 -23.08 -35.00
N LEU A 449 5.74 -24.12 -34.30
CA LEU A 449 7.13 -24.25 -33.88
C LEU A 449 8.06 -24.35 -35.10
N ALA A 450 7.70 -25.17 -36.10
CA ALA A 450 8.43 -25.28 -37.35
C ALA A 450 8.40 -23.99 -38.22
N ALA A 451 7.34 -23.19 -38.14
CA ALA A 451 7.29 -21.88 -38.79
C ALA A 451 8.15 -20.84 -38.06
N PHE A 452 8.22 -20.94 -36.73
CA PHE A 452 9.00 -20.07 -35.86
C PHE A 452 10.51 -20.31 -35.99
N GLU A 453 10.98 -21.56 -36.07
CA GLU A 453 12.41 -21.86 -36.28
C GLU A 453 12.96 -21.18 -37.54
N ARG A 454 12.16 -21.18 -38.62
CA ARG A 454 12.48 -20.49 -39.88
C ARG A 454 12.57 -18.96 -39.71
N GLU A 455 11.65 -18.37 -38.95
CA GLU A 455 11.63 -16.92 -38.69
C GLU A 455 12.78 -16.49 -37.75
N ALA A 456 13.12 -17.32 -36.77
CA ALA A 456 14.22 -17.07 -35.84
C ALA A 456 15.59 -17.12 -36.53
N GLU A 457 15.80 -18.07 -37.46
CA GLU A 457 17.01 -18.12 -38.30
C GLU A 457 17.13 -16.86 -39.18
N GLU A 458 16.04 -16.41 -39.81
CA GLU A 458 16.03 -15.17 -40.61
C GLU A 458 16.36 -13.92 -39.78
N ARG A 459 15.78 -13.77 -38.59
CA ARG A 459 16.03 -12.61 -37.72
C ARG A 459 17.45 -12.61 -37.13
N ALA A 460 17.99 -13.79 -36.81
CA ALA A 460 19.38 -13.91 -36.34
C ALA A 460 20.40 -13.54 -37.45
N LEU A 461 20.10 -13.88 -38.71
CA LEU A 461 20.86 -13.44 -39.88
C LEU A 461 20.80 -11.93 -40.11
N ASN A 462 19.71 -11.28 -39.71
CA ASN A 462 19.47 -9.84 -39.92
C ASN A 462 19.90 -8.95 -38.74
N GLY A 463 20.29 -9.52 -37.60
CA GLY A 463 20.86 -8.78 -36.46
C GLY A 463 19.85 -8.00 -35.63
N ASP A 464 18.58 -8.42 -35.61
CA ASP A 464 17.51 -7.72 -34.88
C ASP A 464 17.65 -7.82 -33.35
N VAL A 465 17.12 -6.84 -32.61
CA VAL A 465 17.14 -6.83 -31.14
C VAL A 465 16.01 -7.71 -30.58
N MET A 466 16.38 -8.60 -29.66
CA MET A 466 15.51 -9.66 -29.12
C MET A 466 14.49 -9.11 -28.10
N ASP A 467 13.20 -9.23 -28.40
CA ASP A 467 12.10 -8.84 -27.50
C ASP A 467 11.89 -9.85 -26.35
N ALA A 468 10.99 -9.52 -25.40
CA ALA A 468 10.76 -10.32 -24.20
C ALA A 468 10.05 -11.66 -24.46
N GLU A 469 9.25 -11.76 -25.52
CA GLU A 469 8.59 -12.99 -25.93
C GLU A 469 9.62 -13.93 -26.56
N PHE A 470 10.49 -13.40 -27.41
CA PHE A 470 11.64 -14.10 -27.99
C PHE A 470 12.62 -14.60 -26.92
N LYS A 471 12.95 -13.79 -25.90
CA LYS A 471 13.80 -14.22 -24.77
C LYS A 471 13.21 -15.39 -23.97
N ARG A 472 11.89 -15.39 -23.73
CA ARG A 472 11.19 -16.51 -23.06
C ARG A 472 11.23 -17.77 -23.90
N LEU A 473 11.10 -17.63 -25.22
CA LEU A 473 11.22 -18.76 -26.14
C LEU A 473 12.66 -19.31 -26.19
N VAL A 474 13.67 -18.43 -26.24
CA VAL A 474 15.10 -18.80 -26.13
C VAL A 474 15.38 -19.52 -24.82
N GLN A 475 14.77 -19.11 -23.70
CA GLN A 475 14.91 -19.81 -22.41
C GLN A 475 14.28 -21.20 -22.41
N ALA A 476 13.15 -21.39 -23.11
CA ALA A 476 12.53 -22.71 -23.27
C ALA A 476 13.36 -23.63 -24.18
N VAL A 477 13.85 -23.11 -25.31
CA VAL A 477 14.81 -23.80 -26.19
C VAL A 477 16.09 -24.12 -25.43
N SER A 478 16.59 -23.21 -24.58
CA SER A 478 17.77 -23.45 -23.74
C SER A 478 17.57 -24.59 -22.74
N LYS A 479 16.35 -24.81 -22.23
CA LYS A 479 16.03 -25.93 -21.32
C LYS A 479 15.93 -27.25 -22.08
N VAL A 480 15.37 -27.25 -23.30
CA VAL A 480 15.39 -28.41 -24.19
C VAL A 480 16.82 -28.77 -24.56
N GLN A 481 17.58 -27.77 -25.02
CA GLN A 481 19.00 -27.91 -25.35
C GLN A 481 19.83 -28.33 -24.13
N LEU A 482 19.50 -27.90 -22.91
CA LEU A 482 20.12 -28.38 -21.67
C LEU A 482 19.86 -29.87 -21.46
N ILE A 483 18.63 -30.36 -21.66
CA ILE A 483 18.30 -31.79 -21.53
C ILE A 483 19.03 -32.60 -22.61
N VAL A 484 18.97 -32.17 -23.87
CA VAL A 484 19.62 -32.85 -25.00
C VAL A 484 21.14 -32.87 -24.83
N SER A 485 21.76 -31.72 -24.54
CA SER A 485 23.22 -31.61 -24.35
C SER A 485 23.72 -32.34 -23.10
N SER A 486 22.89 -32.47 -22.07
CA SER A 486 23.25 -33.23 -20.87
C SER A 486 23.36 -34.74 -21.10
N GLN A 487 22.76 -35.25 -22.20
CA GLN A 487 22.61 -36.68 -22.48
C GLN A 487 21.98 -37.47 -21.31
N MET A 488 21.16 -36.80 -20.49
CA MET A 488 20.39 -37.43 -19.41
C MET A 488 19.05 -37.99 -19.90
N LEU A 489 18.57 -37.54 -21.08
CA LEU A 489 17.52 -38.18 -21.85
C LEU A 489 18.14 -38.95 -23.01
N ASP A 490 17.87 -40.26 -23.08
CA ASP A 490 18.17 -41.08 -24.24
C ASP A 490 17.05 -40.88 -25.27
N VAL A 491 17.24 -39.89 -26.13
CA VAL A 491 16.26 -39.45 -27.13
C VAL A 491 15.89 -40.61 -28.07
N GLN A 492 16.86 -41.41 -28.50
CA GLN A 492 16.63 -42.50 -29.46
C GLN A 492 15.79 -43.61 -28.83
N ARG A 493 16.17 -44.04 -27.62
CA ARG A 493 15.41 -45.06 -26.88
C ARG A 493 14.00 -44.59 -26.55
N TYR A 494 13.88 -43.36 -26.04
CA TYR A 494 12.61 -42.83 -25.60
C TYR A 494 11.65 -42.59 -26.77
N ALA A 495 12.13 -42.07 -27.90
CA ALA A 495 11.30 -41.90 -29.10
C ALA A 495 10.80 -43.24 -29.67
N ALA A 496 11.65 -44.27 -29.72
CA ALA A 496 11.27 -45.61 -30.17
C ALA A 496 10.24 -46.28 -29.25
N GLU A 497 10.30 -46.02 -27.94
CA GLU A 497 9.36 -46.55 -26.95
C GLU A 497 7.94 -45.98 -27.11
N PHE A 498 7.82 -44.73 -27.58
CA PHE A 498 6.55 -44.00 -27.69
C PHE A 498 6.12 -43.68 -29.14
N ASP A 499 6.77 -44.29 -30.14
CA ASP A 499 6.53 -44.07 -31.57
C ASP A 499 6.57 -42.58 -31.97
N LEU A 500 7.57 -41.86 -31.44
CA LEU A 500 7.78 -40.43 -31.69
C LEU A 500 8.76 -40.22 -32.85
N PRO A 501 8.55 -39.19 -33.69
CA PRO A 501 9.47 -38.84 -34.77
C PRO A 501 10.83 -38.42 -34.21
N LEU A 502 11.91 -38.96 -34.79
CA LEU A 502 13.30 -38.65 -34.38
C LEU A 502 13.86 -37.40 -35.05
N ASP A 503 13.20 -36.91 -36.09
CA ASP A 503 13.51 -35.66 -36.77
C ASP A 503 13.06 -34.42 -35.99
N ASP A 504 12.28 -34.59 -34.91
CA ASP A 504 11.89 -33.55 -33.96
C ASP A 504 12.29 -33.94 -32.52
N VAL A 505 13.55 -33.68 -32.17
CA VAL A 505 14.11 -33.99 -30.84
C VAL A 505 13.41 -33.23 -29.71
N ASP A 506 12.91 -32.02 -30.01
CA ASP A 506 12.22 -31.18 -29.05
C ASP A 506 10.88 -31.82 -28.66
N GLN A 507 10.15 -32.37 -29.62
CA GLN A 507 8.95 -33.17 -29.36
C GLN A 507 9.24 -34.36 -28.43
N VAL A 508 10.38 -35.04 -28.61
CA VAL A 508 10.78 -36.17 -27.75
C VAL A 508 11.05 -35.70 -26.32
N VAL A 509 11.77 -34.58 -26.14
CA VAL A 509 12.07 -34.00 -24.82
C VAL A 509 10.81 -33.54 -24.10
N TRP A 510 9.90 -32.87 -24.82
CA TRP A 510 8.64 -32.41 -24.24
C TRP A 510 7.69 -33.57 -23.93
N HIS A 511 7.61 -34.59 -24.77
CA HIS A 511 6.86 -35.80 -24.46
C HIS A 511 7.40 -36.47 -23.19
N TYR A 512 8.72 -36.52 -23.02
CA TYR A 512 9.31 -37.00 -21.77
C TYR A 512 8.86 -36.17 -20.57
N LEU A 513 9.03 -34.85 -20.59
CA LEU A 513 8.69 -34.00 -19.44
C LEU A 513 7.19 -34.02 -19.09
N LEU A 514 6.32 -34.15 -20.10
CA LEU A 514 4.88 -34.02 -19.95
C LEU A 514 4.16 -35.36 -19.72
N CYS A 515 4.70 -36.44 -20.28
CA CYS A 515 4.07 -37.77 -20.25
C CYS A 515 4.97 -38.80 -19.56
N GLY A 516 6.24 -38.87 -19.95
CA GLY A 516 7.19 -39.85 -19.42
C GLY A 516 7.48 -39.70 -17.93
N GLU A 517 7.93 -38.52 -17.55
CA GLU A 517 8.38 -38.21 -16.20
C GLU A 517 7.26 -38.30 -15.15
N PRO A 518 6.03 -37.81 -15.40
CA PRO A 518 4.92 -38.02 -14.47
C PRO A 518 4.52 -39.48 -14.30
N GLN A 519 4.76 -40.32 -15.31
CA GLN A 519 4.54 -41.78 -15.25
C GLN A 519 5.72 -42.51 -14.59
N GLY A 520 6.76 -41.79 -14.17
CA GLY A 520 7.97 -42.37 -13.57
C GLY A 520 8.87 -43.10 -14.57
N ILE A 521 8.68 -42.87 -15.88
CA ILE A 521 9.53 -43.46 -16.92
C ILE A 521 10.91 -42.81 -16.84
N ALA A 522 11.97 -43.61 -16.75
CA ALA A 522 13.32 -43.08 -16.71
C ALA A 522 13.71 -42.43 -18.04
N PRO A 523 14.32 -41.23 -18.05
CA PRO A 523 14.78 -40.58 -19.28
C PRO A 523 15.98 -41.31 -19.88
N SER A 524 16.85 -41.87 -19.03
CA SER A 524 17.96 -42.74 -19.41
C SER A 524 18.41 -43.56 -18.21
N GLU A 525 19.37 -44.48 -18.39
CA GLU A 525 19.98 -45.20 -17.27
C GLU A 525 20.72 -44.29 -16.29
N LYS A 526 21.04 -43.04 -16.68
CA LYS A 526 21.81 -42.09 -15.86
C LYS A 526 20.96 -41.39 -14.81
N PHE A 527 19.64 -41.40 -14.95
CA PHE A 527 18.74 -40.67 -14.07
C PHE A 527 17.50 -41.50 -13.76
N ASP A 528 17.20 -41.67 -12.48
CA ASP A 528 16.04 -42.41 -11.99
C ASP A 528 15.04 -41.42 -11.37
N PRO A 529 13.95 -41.07 -12.08
CA PRO A 529 12.98 -40.08 -11.61
C PRO A 529 12.20 -40.57 -10.38
N ALA A 530 12.00 -41.88 -10.23
CA ALA A 530 11.32 -42.46 -9.08
C ALA A 530 12.23 -42.38 -7.84
N TYR A 531 13.49 -42.80 -7.96
CA TYR A 531 14.49 -42.59 -6.89
C TYR A 531 14.61 -41.11 -6.53
N TYR A 532 14.74 -40.24 -7.53
CA TYR A 532 14.94 -38.82 -7.30
C TYR A 532 13.75 -38.20 -6.56
N SER A 533 12.53 -38.53 -6.97
CA SER A 533 11.29 -38.03 -6.34
C SER A 533 11.07 -38.59 -4.92
N THR A 534 11.39 -39.86 -4.69
CA THR A 534 11.24 -40.52 -3.38
C THR A 534 12.33 -40.09 -2.39
N THR A 535 13.56 -39.88 -2.86
CA THR A 535 14.71 -39.48 -2.04
C THR A 535 14.65 -37.99 -1.74
N TYR A 536 14.34 -37.18 -2.74
CA TYR A 536 14.22 -35.73 -2.65
C TYR A 536 12.75 -35.32 -2.59
N ARG A 537 12.10 -35.69 -1.47
CA ARG A 537 10.68 -35.40 -1.23
C ARG A 537 10.35 -33.91 -1.29
N ASP A 538 11.33 -33.04 -1.11
CA ASP A 538 11.18 -31.59 -1.28
C ASP A 538 10.93 -31.18 -2.74
N VAL A 539 11.53 -31.90 -3.70
CA VAL A 539 11.29 -31.69 -5.14
C VAL A 539 9.90 -32.22 -5.51
N ALA A 540 9.55 -33.43 -5.05
CA ALA A 540 8.26 -34.06 -5.33
C ALA A 540 7.08 -33.29 -4.72
N SER A 541 7.21 -32.82 -3.47
CA SER A 541 6.15 -32.06 -2.78
C SER A 541 5.93 -30.68 -3.38
N ALA A 542 6.93 -30.12 -4.06
CA ALA A 542 6.83 -28.87 -4.81
C ALA A 542 6.27 -29.06 -6.24
N GLY A 543 5.98 -30.29 -6.66
CA GLY A 543 5.49 -30.58 -8.00
C GLY A 543 6.47 -30.21 -9.12
N LEU A 544 7.77 -30.16 -8.82
CA LEU A 544 8.81 -29.81 -9.79
C LEU A 544 9.21 -31.04 -10.61
N SER A 545 9.59 -30.82 -11.88
CA SER A 545 10.19 -31.85 -12.73
C SER A 545 11.52 -32.35 -12.12
N PRO A 546 11.63 -33.65 -11.79
CA PRO A 546 12.87 -34.25 -11.28
C PRO A 546 14.08 -34.02 -12.17
N LEU A 547 13.98 -34.28 -13.49
CA LEU A 547 15.10 -34.18 -14.42
C LEU A 547 15.55 -32.73 -14.62
N LEU A 548 14.61 -31.81 -14.85
CA LEU A 548 14.95 -30.39 -14.98
C LEU A 548 15.59 -29.89 -13.71
N HIS A 549 14.99 -30.17 -12.54
CA HIS A 549 15.56 -29.77 -11.27
C HIS A 549 16.99 -30.28 -11.09
N TYR A 550 17.25 -31.54 -11.45
CA TYR A 550 18.59 -32.10 -11.32
C TYR A 550 19.62 -31.40 -12.23
N LEU A 551 19.26 -31.15 -13.48
CA LEU A 551 20.14 -30.50 -14.47
C LEU A 551 20.44 -29.04 -14.17
N THR A 552 19.46 -28.32 -13.62
CA THR A 552 19.59 -26.89 -13.30
C THR A 552 20.22 -26.67 -11.92
N TRP A 553 19.90 -27.52 -10.93
CA TRP A 553 20.29 -27.30 -9.54
C TRP A 553 20.85 -28.55 -8.85
N GLY A 554 20.14 -29.68 -8.92
CA GLY A 554 20.42 -30.86 -8.09
C GLY A 554 21.85 -31.39 -8.21
N ARG A 555 22.43 -31.40 -9.42
CA ARG A 555 23.82 -31.83 -9.63
C ARG A 555 24.85 -30.93 -8.96
N PHE A 556 24.56 -29.63 -8.85
CA PHE A 556 25.43 -28.64 -8.19
C PHE A 556 25.23 -28.64 -6.67
N GLU A 557 24.07 -29.10 -6.20
CA GLU A 557 23.77 -29.36 -4.78
C GLU A 557 24.32 -30.71 -4.28
N GLY A 558 24.99 -31.49 -5.13
CA GLY A 558 25.51 -32.82 -4.79
C GLY A 558 24.44 -33.90 -4.67
N ARG A 559 23.22 -33.65 -5.18
CA ARG A 559 22.16 -34.67 -5.24
C ARG A 559 22.54 -35.75 -6.25
N LEU A 560 22.17 -36.99 -5.96
CA LEU A 560 22.43 -38.13 -6.82
C LEU A 560 21.29 -38.29 -7.84
N ALA A 561 21.64 -38.48 -9.10
CA ALA A 561 20.68 -38.74 -10.18
C ALA A 561 19.93 -40.07 -10.05
N ARG A 562 20.53 -41.04 -9.36
CA ARG A 562 20.05 -42.42 -9.18
C ARG A 562 20.71 -43.04 -7.92
N PRO A 563 20.27 -44.20 -7.43
CA PRO A 563 20.93 -44.87 -6.31
C PRO A 563 22.41 -45.14 -6.61
N ALA A 564 23.28 -44.96 -5.60
CA ALA A 564 24.67 -45.39 -5.72
C ALA A 564 24.73 -46.91 -5.89
N ALA A 565 25.55 -47.40 -6.82
CA ALA A 565 25.81 -48.83 -6.93
C ALA A 565 26.36 -49.36 -5.59
N PRO A 566 25.95 -50.56 -5.14
CA PRO A 566 26.59 -51.15 -3.98
C PRO A 566 28.07 -51.40 -4.31
N ASP A 567 28.94 -50.87 -3.45
CA ASP A 567 30.41 -50.88 -3.49
C ASP A 567 31.12 -49.95 -4.50
N VAL A 568 31.23 -48.67 -4.11
CA VAL A 568 32.52 -47.95 -4.17
C VAL A 568 32.64 -47.11 -2.89
N ALA A 569 33.67 -47.38 -2.09
CA ALA A 569 33.99 -46.62 -0.89
C ALA A 569 34.17 -45.13 -1.21
N LEU A 570 33.43 -44.27 -0.51
CA LEU A 570 33.63 -42.82 -0.53
C LEU A 570 35.08 -42.50 -0.08
N PRO A 571 35.85 -41.69 -0.82
CA PRO A 571 37.13 -41.20 -0.32
C PRO A 571 36.85 -40.30 0.88
N GLN A 572 37.41 -40.63 2.04
CA GLN A 572 37.40 -39.76 3.20
C GLN A 572 38.19 -38.47 2.90
N GLY A 573 37.62 -37.34 3.33
CA GLY A 573 38.02 -36.02 2.90
C GLY A 573 39.34 -35.46 3.46
N GLY A 574 39.70 -34.32 2.88
CA GLY A 574 40.64 -33.34 3.41
C GLY A 574 40.54 -32.05 2.58
N PRO A 575 40.47 -30.85 3.18
CA PRO A 575 40.32 -29.60 2.43
C PRO A 575 41.67 -29.21 1.83
N ALA A 576 41.72 -29.06 0.50
CA ALA A 576 42.84 -28.41 -0.17
C ALA A 576 42.59 -26.90 -0.17
N ALA A 577 43.42 -26.18 0.58
CA ALA A 577 43.55 -24.73 0.51
C ALA A 577 44.00 -24.32 -0.91
N LEU A 578 43.34 -23.30 -1.48
CA LEU A 578 43.80 -22.63 -2.70
C LEU A 578 44.56 -21.37 -2.28
N GLY A 579 45.84 -21.33 -2.67
CA GLY A 579 46.60 -20.11 -2.88
C GLY A 579 46.60 -19.71 -4.35
#